data_AF-A0A0Q7I7C4-F1
#
_entry.id   AF-A0A0Q7I7C4-F1
#
_cell.length_a   1.000
_cell.length_b   1.000
_cell.length_c   1.000
_cell.angle_alpha   90.00
_cell.angle_beta   90.00
_cell.angle_gamma   90.00
#
_symmetry.space_group_name_H-M   'P 1'
#
loop_
_entity.id
_entity.type
_entity.pdbx_description
1 polymer ?
#
loop_
_entity_poly.entity_id
_entity_poly.type
_entity_poly.pdbx_seq_one_letter_code
_entity_poly.pdbx_strand_id
1 'polypeptide(L)' 'MTQGEIEKAKLHANYWNGLAITTMAIGVLPLFLETGSQHPNPDLAEVIIQAFGRLAFAVPLSLLFHAVAIRSVRGI' A
#
# COMPACT_ATOMS: atom_id res chain seq x y z
N MET A 1 -19.88 23.68 6.96
CA MET A 1 -19.43 22.50 7.72
C MET A 1 -19.13 22.89 9.14
N THR A 2 -19.43 22.00 10.06
CA THR A 2 -19.01 22.11 11.45
C THR A 2 -17.60 21.53 11.61
N GLN A 3 -16.88 21.96 12.67
CA GLN A 3 -15.56 21.44 12.97
C GLN A 3 -15.54 19.91 13.13
N GLY A 4 -16.61 19.32 13.67
CA GLY A 4 -16.75 17.88 13.83
C GLY A 4 -16.86 17.10 12.51
N GLU A 5 -17.44 17.68 11.45
CA GLU A 5 -17.50 17.04 10.13
C GLU A 5 -16.11 16.96 9.48
N ILE A 6 -15.29 18.01 9.66
CA ILE A 6 -13.92 18.08 9.16
C ILE A 6 -13.00 17.10 9.91
N GLU A 7 -13.17 16.95 11.23
CA GLU A 7 -12.39 15.98 12.01
C GLU A 7 -12.73 14.53 11.62
N LYS A 8 -14.02 14.21 11.45
CA LYS A 8 -14.48 12.89 11.00
C LYS A 8 -13.91 12.53 9.62
N ALA A 9 -13.87 13.50 8.72
CA ALA A 9 -13.27 13.35 7.40
C ALA A 9 -11.79 13.06 7.40
N LYS A 10 -11.04 13.81 8.21
CA LYS A 10 -9.59 13.61 8.38
C LYS A 10 -9.30 12.24 8.98
N LEU A 11 -10.07 11.82 9.99
CA LEU A 11 -9.94 10.49 10.57
C LEU A 11 -10.16 9.39 9.52
N HIS A 12 -11.21 9.51 8.71
CA HIS A 12 -11.51 8.57 7.63
C HIS A 12 -10.40 8.56 6.57
N ALA A 13 -9.89 9.72 6.16
CA ALA A 13 -8.77 9.81 5.22
C ALA A 13 -7.48 9.19 5.76
N ASN A 14 -7.18 9.41 7.05
CA ASN A 14 -6.02 8.81 7.70
C ASN A 14 -6.11 7.28 7.74
N TYR A 15 -7.31 6.73 7.98
CA TYR A 15 -7.54 5.28 7.91
C TYR A 15 -7.22 4.72 6.52
N TRP A 16 -7.74 5.33 5.46
CA TRP A 16 -7.48 4.91 4.08
C TRP A 16 -6.01 5.06 3.67
N ASN A 17 -5.33 6.12 4.12
CA ASN A 17 -3.88 6.26 3.94
C ASN A 17 -3.10 5.15 4.66
N GLY A 18 -3.51 4.79 5.89
CA GLY A 18 -2.91 3.66 6.61
C GLY A 18 -3.07 2.33 5.87
N LEU A 19 -4.25 2.08 5.29
CA LEU A 19 -4.51 0.91 4.44
C LEU A 19 -3.64 0.88 3.18
N ALA A 20 -3.46 2.02 2.51
CA ALA A 20 -2.58 2.14 1.34
C ALA A 20 -1.13 1.73 1.67
N ILE A 21 -0.59 2.26 2.77
CA ILE A 21 0.76 1.95 3.24
C ILE A 21 0.88 0.47 3.61
N THR A 22 -0.09 -0.05 4.36
CA THR A 22 -0.10 -1.46 4.80
C THR A 22 -0.15 -2.43 3.61
N THR A 23 -0.94 -2.09 2.59
CA THR A 23 -1.04 -2.89 1.35
C THR A 23 0.29 -2.96 0.61
N MET A 24 1.00 -1.83 0.50
CA MET A 24 2.35 -1.82 -0.09
C MET A 24 3.34 -2.62 0.74
N ALA A 25 3.30 -2.48 2.07
CA ALA A 25 4.17 -3.21 2.96
C ALA A 25 3.95 -4.73 2.82
N ILE A 26 2.71 -5.21 2.87
CA ILE A 26 2.39 -6.64 2.72
C ILE A 26 2.73 -7.16 1.32
N GLY A 27 2.56 -6.34 0.28
CA GLY A 27 2.91 -6.75 -1.08
C GLY A 27 4.41 -6.98 -1.28
N VAL A 28 5.26 -6.31 -0.50
CA VAL A 28 6.70 -6.25 -0.76
C VAL A 28 7.54 -6.95 0.31
N LEU A 29 7.15 -6.86 1.58
CA LEU A 29 7.91 -7.40 2.72
C LEU A 29 8.14 -8.92 2.64
N PRO A 30 7.15 -9.76 2.26
CA PRO A 30 7.37 -11.20 2.12
C PRO A 30 8.43 -11.54 1.09
N LEU A 31 8.58 -10.72 0.04
CA LEU A 31 9.58 -10.96 -1.01
C LEU A 31 11.00 -10.86 -0.46
N PHE A 32 11.26 -9.84 0.35
CA PHE A 32 12.56 -9.66 0.99
C PHE A 32 12.85 -10.74 2.04
N LEU A 33 11.83 -11.18 2.79
CA LEU A 33 11.96 -12.24 3.79
C LEU A 33 12.18 -13.63 3.17
N GLU A 34 11.46 -13.97 2.11
CA GLU A 34 11.59 -15.27 1.41
C GLU A 34 12.92 -15.34 0.64
N THR A 35 13.24 -14.30 -0.13
CA THR A 35 14.47 -14.23 -0.92
C THR A 35 15.71 -14.34 -0.02
N GLY A 36 15.73 -13.60 1.10
CA GLY A 36 16.87 -13.60 2.03
C GLY A 36 17.02 -14.88 2.87
N SER A 37 15.95 -15.69 3.02
CA SER A 37 15.99 -16.92 3.83
C SER A 37 16.24 -18.18 3.01
N GLN A 38 15.75 -18.25 1.76
CA GLN A 38 15.88 -19.46 0.94
C GLN A 38 17.03 -19.41 -0.06
N HIS A 39 17.46 -18.22 -0.48
CA HIS A 39 18.47 -18.06 -1.52
C HIS A 39 19.54 -17.04 -1.07
N PRO A 40 20.63 -17.46 -0.42
CA PRO A 40 21.71 -16.56 0.01
C PRO A 40 22.43 -15.85 -1.15
N ASN A 41 22.28 -16.35 -2.39
CA ASN A 41 22.62 -15.67 -3.64
C ASN A 41 21.50 -15.93 -4.67
N PRO A 42 20.42 -15.15 -4.62
CA PRO A 42 19.29 -15.35 -5.53
C PRO A 42 19.67 -14.86 -6.94
N ASP A 43 19.13 -15.52 -7.97
CA ASP A 43 19.19 -14.96 -9.32
C ASP A 43 18.40 -13.66 -9.34
N LEU A 44 19.07 -12.56 -9.68
CA LEU A 44 18.48 -11.23 -9.71
C LEU A 44 17.26 -11.18 -10.66
N ALA A 45 17.30 -11.93 -11.76
CA ALA A 45 16.18 -12.00 -12.71
C ALA A 45 14.92 -12.60 -12.07
N GLU A 46 15.08 -13.64 -11.26
CA GLU A 46 13.97 -14.30 -10.57
C GLU A 46 13.35 -13.40 -9.50
N VAL A 47 14.19 -12.72 -8.70
CA VAL A 47 13.74 -11.76 -7.68
C VAL A 47 12.97 -10.61 -8.32
N ILE A 48 13.47 -10.09 -9.44
CA ILE A 48 12.81 -9.03 -10.20
C ILE A 48 11.43 -9.51 -10.69
N ILE A 49 11.34 -10.69 -11.29
CA ILE A 49 10.05 -11.23 -11.78
C ILE A 49 9.03 -11.38 -10.65
N GLN A 50 9.45 -11.95 -9.51
CA GLN A 50 8.57 -12.11 -8.34
C GLN A 50 8.16 -10.74 -7.76
N ALA A 51 9.09 -9.78 -7.70
CA ALA A 51 8.83 -8.43 -7.22
C ALA A 51 7.82 -7.71 -8.13
N PHE A 52 8.01 -7.78 -9.44
CA PHE A 52 7.09 -7.19 -10.41
C PHE A 52 5.70 -7.79 -10.30
N GLY A 53 5.58 -9.11 -10.17
CA GLY A 53 4.29 -9.78 -9.98
C GLY A 53 3.56 -9.27 -8.74
N ARG A 54 4.24 -9.17 -7.60
CA ARG A 54 3.63 -8.68 -6.35
C ARG A 54 3.29 -7.18 -6.41
N LEU A 55 4.19 -6.36 -6.97
CA LEU A 55 3.98 -4.92 -7.14
C LEU A 55 2.82 -4.61 -8.09
N ALA A 56 2.61 -5.43 -9.13
CA ALA A 56 1.52 -5.25 -10.09
C ALA A 56 0.14 -5.29 -9.42
N PHE A 57 -0.02 -5.98 -8.29
CA PHE A 57 -1.26 -5.98 -7.51
C PHE A 57 -1.25 -4.98 -6.35
N ALA A 58 -0.12 -4.86 -5.64
CA ALA A 58 -0.02 -3.98 -4.48
C ALA A 58 -0.10 -2.49 -4.84
N VAL A 59 0.51 -2.07 -5.94
CA VAL A 59 0.56 -0.66 -6.36
C VAL A 59 -0.83 -0.15 -6.75
N PRO A 60 -1.59 -0.79 -7.65
CA PRO A 60 -2.94 -0.32 -7.99
C PRO A 60 -3.89 -0.31 -6.78
N LEU A 61 -3.80 -1.32 -5.91
CA LEU A 61 -4.66 -1.41 -4.74
C LEU A 61 -4.33 -0.33 -3.70
N SER A 62 -3.03 -0.05 -3.48
CA SER A 62 -2.59 1.07 -2.64
C SER A 62 -3.06 2.42 -3.18
N LEU A 63 -2.94 2.63 -4.50
CA LEU A 63 -3.43 3.83 -5.16
C LEU A 63 -4.95 3.98 -5.04
N LEU A 64 -5.71 2.88 -5.10
CA LEU A 64 -7.14 2.88 -4.85
C LEU A 64 -7.46 3.41 -3.44
N PHE A 65 -6.81 2.87 -2.41
CA PHE A 65 -7.01 3.32 -1.03
C PHE A 65 -6.59 4.79 -0.84
N HIS A 66 -5.48 5.21 -1.42
CA HIS A 66 -5.06 6.61 -1.38
C HIS A 66 -6.06 7.54 -2.10
N ALA A 67 -6.63 7.10 -3.23
CA ALA A 67 -7.66 7.85 -3.94
C ALA A 67 -8.94 7.99 -3.09
N VAL A 68 -9.34 6.95 -2.36
CA VAL A 68 -10.46 7.02 -1.40
C VAL A 68 -10.14 7.98 -0.24
N ALA A 69 -8.89 8.01 0.24
CA ALA A 69 -8.46 8.98 1.25
C ALA A 69 -8.61 10.42 0.74
N ILE A 70 -8.15 10.72 -0.47
CA ILE A 70 -8.29 12.04 -1.10
C ILE A 70 -9.76 12.41 -1.28
N ARG A 71 -10.59 11.49 -1.79
CA ARG A 71 -12.02 11.71 -1.97
C ARG A 71 -12.73 11.96 -0.63
N SER A 72 -12.29 11.32 0.44
CA SER A 72 -12.84 11.52 1.78
C SER A 72 -12.60 12.93 2.31
N VAL A 73 -11.61 13.66 1.80
CA VAL A 73 -11.34 15.06 2.18
C VAL A 73 -11.92 16.04 1.16
N ARG A 74 -11.92 15.70 -0.14
CA ARG A 74 -12.40 16.57 -1.24
C ARG A 74 -13.90 16.48 -1.53
N GLY A 75 -14.54 15.36 -1.18
CA GLY A 75 -15.99 15.16 -1.32
C GLY A 75 -16.80 15.82 -0.22
N ILE A 76 -16.19 16.76 0.48
CA ILE A 76 -16.72 17.56 1.58
C ILE A 76 -16.74 18.98 1.06
#